data_AF-A0A1A2X6M4-F1
#
_entry.id   AF-A0A1A2X6M4-F1
#
_cell.length_a   1.000
_cell.length_b   1.000
_cell.length_c   1.000
_cell.angle_alpha   90.00
_cell.angle_beta   90.00
_cell.angle_gamma   90.00
#
_symmetry.space_group_name_H-M   'P 1'
#
loop_
_entity.id
_entity.type
_entity.pdbx_description
1 polymer ?
#
loop_
_entity_poly.entity_id
_entity_poly.type
_entity_poly.pdbx_seq_one_letter_code
_entity_poly.pdbx_strand_id
1 'polypeptide(L)'
;MSPEKLHTRQYCGTGRSATRAITTVAAVGLAAWFGTGIAHSDTNREREACALMDDHADAMIQGYSSYAAQYAFVVLSKEMPPLDAAHVLKAATIDVCPNHARDLPVDWQ
;
A
#
# COMPACT_ATOMS: atom_id res chain seq x y z
N MET A 1 45.45 5.47 22.48
CA MET A 1 45.03 6.80 22.98
C MET A 1 45.34 7.82 21.91
N SER A 2 44.32 8.41 21.30
CA SER A 2 44.45 9.62 20.47
C SER A 2 44.84 10.82 21.36
N PRO A 3 45.31 11.93 20.75
CA PRO A 3 44.34 12.97 20.39
C PRO A 3 44.57 13.64 19.02
N GLU A 4 43.49 14.25 18.55
CA GLU A 4 43.30 15.03 17.33
C GLU A 4 44.22 16.24 17.18
N LYS A 5 44.53 16.63 15.93
CA LYS A 5 44.48 18.04 15.48
C LYS A 5 44.10 18.14 13.99
N LEU A 6 42.99 18.81 13.75
CA LEU A 6 42.49 19.26 12.44
C LEU A 6 43.44 20.27 11.79
N HIS A 7 43.60 20.18 10.46
CA HIS A 7 43.88 21.33 9.61
C HIS A 7 43.02 21.32 8.33
N THR A 8 41.88 21.98 8.47
CA THR A 8 41.20 22.89 7.54
C THR A 8 41.86 23.09 6.16
N ARG A 9 41.23 22.58 5.10
CA ARG A 9 41.29 23.22 3.77
C ARG A 9 39.93 23.87 3.49
N GLN A 10 39.85 25.17 3.77
CA GLN A 10 38.84 26.06 3.22
C GLN A 10 39.12 26.24 1.72
N TYR A 11 38.20 25.83 0.86
CA TYR A 11 38.06 26.43 -0.47
C TYR A 11 36.92 27.45 -0.41
N CYS A 12 37.31 28.72 -0.43
CA CYS A 12 36.43 29.85 -0.66
C CYS A 12 36.17 29.95 -2.17
N GLY A 13 34.90 30.00 -2.57
CA GLY A 13 34.52 30.06 -3.98
C GLY A 13 33.03 30.34 -4.16
N THR A 14 32.64 31.58 -3.86
CA THR A 14 31.63 32.37 -4.60
C THR A 14 30.24 31.76 -4.87
N GLY A 15 29.32 32.11 -3.97
CA GLY A 15 28.01 32.69 -4.26
C GLY A 15 27.21 32.25 -5.49
N ARG A 16 26.13 31.51 -5.24
CA ARG A 16 24.84 31.77 -5.89
C ARG A 16 23.71 31.31 -4.99
N SER A 17 22.88 32.26 -4.56
CA SER A 17 21.54 31.97 -4.05
C SER A 17 20.81 31.09 -5.04
N ALA A 18 20.47 29.87 -4.64
CA ALA A 18 19.49 29.05 -5.33
C ALA A 18 18.68 28.32 -4.26
N THR A 19 17.69 29.06 -3.78
CA THR A 19 16.34 28.55 -3.50
C THR A 19 16.28 27.07 -3.15
N ARG A 20 16.13 26.82 -1.85
CA ARG A 20 15.58 25.59 -1.28
C ARG A 20 14.27 25.29 -2.02
N ALA A 21 14.32 24.42 -3.02
CA ALA A 21 13.14 23.98 -3.75
C ALA A 21 12.35 23.07 -2.81
N ILE A 22 11.44 23.67 -2.05
CA ILE A 22 10.31 22.95 -1.47
C ILE A 22 9.45 22.59 -2.68
N THR A 23 9.55 21.36 -3.14
CA THR A 23 8.63 20.79 -4.13
C THR A 23 7.27 20.63 -3.46
N THR A 24 6.47 21.69 -3.51
CA THR A 24 5.03 21.61 -3.36
C THR A 24 4.40 21.23 -4.69
N VAL A 25 3.25 20.53 -4.59
CA VAL A 25 2.24 20.28 -5.63
C VAL A 25 2.55 19.05 -6.53
N ALA A 26 1.67 18.07 -6.71
CA ALA A 26 0.21 18.16 -6.81
C ALA A 26 -0.51 17.01 -6.09
N ALA A 27 -1.58 17.35 -5.36
CA ALA A 27 -2.67 16.42 -5.12
C ALA A 27 -3.18 15.95 -6.49
N VAL A 28 -3.02 14.65 -6.79
CA VAL A 28 -3.62 14.04 -7.97
C VAL A 28 -5.13 14.05 -7.72
N GLY A 29 -5.83 14.91 -8.47
CA GLY A 29 -7.27 15.09 -8.37
C GLY A 29 -8.00 13.78 -8.69
N LEU A 30 -8.95 13.43 -7.82
CA LEU A 30 -9.96 12.42 -8.06
C LEU A 30 -10.81 12.85 -9.27
N ALA A 31 -10.53 12.26 -10.44
CA ALA A 31 -11.41 12.37 -11.59
C ALA A 31 -12.69 11.56 -11.29
N ALA A 32 -13.78 12.26 -11.00
CA ALA A 32 -15.11 11.66 -10.92
C ALA A 32 -15.57 11.25 -12.32
N TRP A 33 -15.41 9.97 -12.66
CA TRP A 33 -16.05 9.38 -13.82
C TRP A 33 -17.45 8.91 -13.45
N PHE A 34 -18.45 9.69 -13.88
CA PHE A 34 -19.82 9.23 -14.02
C PHE A 34 -19.92 8.30 -15.23
N GLY A 35 -19.56 7.04 -15.03
CA GLY A 35 -19.84 5.96 -15.97
C GLY A 35 -20.99 5.12 -15.44
N THR A 36 -22.08 5.02 -16.19
CA THR A 36 -23.11 3.99 -16.01
C THR A 36 -22.56 2.64 -16.47
N GLY A 37 -21.55 2.14 -15.76
CA GLY A 37 -21.23 0.72 -15.70
C GLY A 37 -21.89 0.16 -14.45
N ILE A 38 -22.16 -1.14 -14.40
CA ILE A 38 -22.56 -1.81 -13.17
C ILE A 38 -21.47 -1.49 -12.15
N ALA A 39 -21.78 -0.57 -11.23
CA ALA A 39 -20.78 0.03 -10.38
C ALA A 39 -20.42 -1.01 -9.33
N HIS A 40 -19.34 -1.76 -9.56
CA HIS A 40 -18.54 -2.30 -8.47
C HIS A 40 -18.09 -1.11 -7.65
N SER A 41 -18.88 -0.76 -6.65
CA SER A 41 -18.72 0.46 -5.86
C SER A 41 -17.40 0.48 -5.09
N ASP A 42 -16.67 -0.63 -5.09
CA ASP A 42 -15.47 -0.80 -4.29
C ASP A 42 -14.24 -1.32 -5.04
N THR A 43 -14.15 -1.09 -6.36
CA THR A 43 -12.97 -1.47 -7.16
C THR A 43 -11.63 -0.97 -6.59
N ASN A 44 -11.60 0.17 -5.88
CA ASN A 44 -10.39 0.64 -5.21
C ASN A 44 -10.02 -0.23 -4.01
N ARG A 45 -11.00 -0.64 -3.20
CA ARG A 45 -10.78 -1.53 -2.05
C ARG A 45 -10.52 -2.96 -2.48
N GLU A 46 -11.11 -3.41 -3.58
CA GLU A 46 -10.80 -4.72 -4.17
C GLU A 46 -9.35 -4.78 -4.67
N ARG A 47 -8.85 -3.70 -5.29
CA ARG A 47 -7.43 -3.58 -5.66
C ARG A 47 -6.51 -3.52 -4.44
N GLU A 48 -6.91 -2.80 -3.40
CA GLU A 48 -6.18 -2.76 -2.12
C GLU A 48 -6.12 -4.13 -1.46
N ALA A 49 -7.28 -4.81 -1.35
CA ALA A 49 -7.40 -6.17 -0.84
C ALA A 49 -6.50 -7.14 -1.60
N CYS A 50 -6.47 -7.01 -2.91
CA CYS A 50 -5.61 -7.79 -3.77
C CYS A 50 -4.12 -7.54 -3.50
N ALA A 51 -3.71 -6.28 -3.43
CA ALA A 51 -2.33 -5.91 -3.13
C ALA A 51 -1.88 -6.42 -1.74
N LEU A 52 -2.78 -6.42 -0.76
CA LEU A 52 -2.51 -6.99 0.56
C LEU A 52 -2.33 -8.52 0.51
N MET A 53 -3.09 -9.24 -0.33
CA MET A 53 -2.88 -10.68 -0.53
C MET A 53 -1.55 -10.98 -1.24
N ASP A 54 -1.14 -10.14 -2.19
CA ASP A 54 0.18 -10.25 -2.82
C ASP A 54 1.33 -9.99 -1.81
N ASP A 55 1.17 -9.00 -0.92
CA ASP A 55 2.13 -8.62 0.13
C ASP A 55 2.27 -9.66 1.26
N HIS A 56 1.52 -10.78 1.21
CA HIS A 56 1.54 -11.81 2.25
C HIS A 56 2.93 -12.38 2.54
N ALA A 57 3.86 -12.35 1.58
CA ALA A 57 5.21 -12.86 1.75
C ALA A 57 5.93 -12.16 2.92
N ASP A 58 5.77 -10.84 3.03
CA ASP A 58 6.35 -10.04 4.11
C ASP A 58 5.67 -10.31 5.45
N ALA A 59 4.35 -10.58 5.44
CA ALA A 59 3.61 -10.97 6.63
C ALA A 59 4.01 -12.36 7.15
N MET A 60 4.33 -13.31 6.27
CA MET A 60 4.83 -14.64 6.65
C MET A 60 6.22 -14.56 7.27
N ILE A 61 7.12 -13.75 6.71
CA ILE A 61 8.47 -13.52 7.26
C ILE A 61 8.37 -12.96 8.69
N GLN A 62 7.38 -12.12 8.94
CA GLN A 62 7.15 -11.50 10.25
C GLN A 62 6.29 -12.36 11.20
N GLY A 63 5.81 -13.53 10.76
CA GLY A 63 5.03 -14.46 11.57
C GLY A 63 3.59 -14.03 11.86
N TYR A 64 3.01 -13.12 11.06
CA TYR A 64 1.69 -12.55 11.31
C TYR A 64 0.52 -13.38 10.74
N SER A 65 0.74 -14.22 9.73
CA SER A 65 -0.33 -14.99 9.08
C SER A 65 0.19 -16.27 8.41
N SER A 66 -0.66 -17.29 8.30
CA SER A 66 -0.40 -18.50 7.48
C SER A 66 -1.06 -18.44 6.09
N TYR A 67 -1.96 -17.48 5.86
CA TYR A 67 -2.73 -17.36 4.62
C TYR A 67 -2.79 -15.90 4.14
N ALA A 68 -2.65 -15.68 2.83
CA ALA A 68 -2.69 -14.35 2.23
C ALA A 68 -4.01 -13.62 2.55
N ALA A 69 -5.13 -14.32 2.41
CA ALA A 69 -6.47 -13.81 2.72
C ALA A 69 -6.62 -13.36 4.19
N GLN A 70 -5.99 -14.07 5.14
CA GLN A 70 -6.10 -13.75 6.56
C GLN A 70 -5.37 -12.45 6.90
N TYR A 71 -4.19 -12.21 6.30
CA TYR A 71 -3.48 -10.95 6.47
C TYR A 71 -4.29 -9.77 5.91
N ALA A 72 -4.75 -9.89 4.67
CA ALA A 72 -5.56 -8.87 4.02
C ALA A 72 -6.86 -8.57 4.81
N PHE A 73 -7.54 -9.62 5.30
CA PHE A 73 -8.72 -9.46 6.15
C PHE A 73 -8.43 -8.68 7.44
N VAL A 74 -7.32 -9.00 8.14
CA VAL A 74 -6.93 -8.31 9.39
C VAL A 74 -6.60 -6.84 9.12
N VAL A 75 -5.94 -6.53 8.01
CA VAL A 75 -5.61 -5.14 7.64
C VAL A 75 -6.88 -4.37 7.30
N LEU A 76 -7.73 -4.89 6.40
CA LEU A 76 -8.99 -4.25 6.00
C LEU A 76 -9.94 -4.05 7.17
N SER A 77 -10.03 -5.01 8.09
CA SER A 77 -10.90 -4.94 9.27
C SER A 77 -10.50 -3.85 10.28
N LYS A 78 -9.34 -3.19 10.11
CA LYS A 78 -8.98 -1.99 10.88
C LYS A 78 -9.68 -0.74 10.37
N GLU A 79 -10.13 -0.75 9.12
CA GLU A 79 -10.70 0.40 8.43
C GLU A 79 -12.20 0.28 8.16
N MET A 80 -12.71 -0.95 8.09
CA MET A 80 -14.11 -1.24 7.79
C MET A 80 -14.65 -2.39 8.66
N PRO A 81 -15.99 -2.55 8.75
CA PRO A 81 -16.58 -3.69 9.44
C PRO A 81 -16.05 -5.03 8.90
N PRO A 82 -15.85 -6.05 9.75
CA PRO A 82 -15.28 -7.33 9.31
C PRO A 82 -16.09 -8.02 8.21
N LEU A 83 -17.43 -7.89 8.24
CA LEU A 83 -18.28 -8.45 7.19
C LEU A 83 -18.02 -7.77 5.84
N ASP A 84 -17.87 -6.46 5.82
CA ASP A 84 -17.57 -5.69 4.61
C ASP A 84 -16.17 -6.05 4.10
N ALA A 85 -15.18 -6.18 4.99
CA ALA A 85 -13.84 -6.64 4.64
C ALA A 85 -13.87 -8.02 3.97
N ALA A 86 -14.66 -8.97 4.48
CA ALA A 86 -14.83 -10.28 3.86
C ALA A 86 -15.46 -10.19 2.47
N HIS A 87 -16.48 -9.33 2.30
CA HIS A 87 -17.11 -9.12 1.00
C HIS A 87 -16.16 -8.51 -0.02
N VAL A 88 -15.41 -7.47 0.35
CA VAL A 88 -14.38 -6.83 -0.49
C VAL A 88 -13.30 -7.85 -0.86
N LEU A 89 -12.83 -8.64 0.10
CA LEU A 89 -11.81 -9.67 -0.14
C LEU A 89 -12.32 -10.72 -1.14
N LYS A 90 -13.56 -11.19 -0.98
CA LYS A 90 -14.17 -12.14 -1.91
C LYS A 90 -14.33 -11.54 -3.30
N ALA A 91 -14.85 -10.31 -3.41
CA ALA A 91 -14.98 -9.61 -4.68
C ALA A 91 -13.61 -9.43 -5.36
N ALA A 92 -12.57 -9.05 -4.60
CA ALA A 92 -11.20 -8.93 -5.13
C ALA A 92 -10.70 -10.23 -5.77
N THR A 93 -10.97 -11.39 -5.16
CA THR A 93 -10.57 -12.69 -5.74
C THR A 93 -11.39 -13.09 -6.97
N ILE A 94 -12.56 -12.50 -7.20
CA ILE A 94 -13.36 -12.79 -8.38
C ILE A 94 -12.95 -11.85 -9.53
N ASP A 95 -12.76 -10.57 -9.21
CA ASP A 95 -12.73 -9.50 -10.20
C ASP A 95 -11.34 -8.90 -10.45
N VAL A 96 -10.42 -8.99 -9.48
CA VAL A 96 -9.08 -8.36 -9.54
C VAL A 96 -7.95 -9.40 -9.57
N CYS A 97 -7.96 -10.37 -8.65
CA CYS A 97 -6.93 -11.42 -8.56
C CYS A 97 -7.52 -12.82 -8.39
N PRO A 98 -7.99 -13.44 -9.50
CA PRO A 98 -8.49 -14.82 -9.49
C PRO A 98 -7.45 -15.87 -9.12
N ASN A 99 -6.17 -15.55 -9.17
CA ASN A 99 -5.09 -16.41 -8.66
C ASN A 99 -5.19 -16.63 -7.14
N HIS A 100 -5.76 -15.69 -6.38
CA HIS A 100 -5.89 -15.77 -4.93
C HIS A 100 -7.18 -16.45 -4.46
N ALA A 101 -8.05 -16.92 -5.37
CA ALA A 101 -9.29 -17.60 -4.98
C ALA A 101 -9.03 -18.81 -4.07
N ARG A 102 -7.92 -19.54 -4.25
CA ARG A 102 -7.54 -20.69 -3.41
C ARG A 102 -6.93 -20.32 -2.06
N ASP A 103 -6.56 -19.05 -1.89
CA ASP A 103 -5.98 -18.54 -0.65
C ASP A 103 -7.06 -18.12 0.35
N LEU A 104 -8.32 -18.05 -0.09
CA LEU A 104 -9.48 -17.86 0.78
C LEU A 104 -9.74 -19.09 1.66
N PRO A 105 -10.35 -18.89 2.85
CA PRO A 105 -10.94 -19.97 3.63
C PRO A 105 -11.85 -20.85 2.77
N VAL A 106 -11.85 -22.16 3.00
CA VAL A 106 -12.59 -23.15 2.17
C VAL A 106 -14.08 -22.84 2.07
N ASP A 107 -14.67 -22.25 3.10
CA ASP A 107 -16.07 -21.82 3.13
C ASP A 107 -16.36 -20.56 2.29
N TRP A 108 -15.32 -19.85 1.85
CA TRP A 108 -15.41 -18.58 1.12
C TRP A 108 -14.99 -18.70 -0.35
N GLN A 109 -14.20 -19.74 -0.69
CA GLN A 109 -13.87 -20.14 -2.08
C GLN A 109 -15.16 -20.33 -2.91
#